data_AF-A0A3B0WJ87-F1
#
_entry.id   AF-A0A3B0WJ87-F1
#
_cell.length_a   1.000
_cell.length_b   1.000
_cell.length_c   1.000
_cell.angle_alpha   90.00
_cell.angle_beta   90.00
_cell.angle_gamma   90.00
#
_symmetry.space_group_name_H-M   'P 1'
#
loop_
_entity.id
_entity.type
_entity.pdbx_description
1 polymer ?
#
loop_
_entity_poly.entity_id
_entity_poly.type
_entity_poly.pdbx_seq_one_letter_code
_entity_poly.pdbx_strand_id
1 'polypeptide(L)'
;MRFVHIIKLIMIISNAPSISVSYPQKSTAVASDDSSRLPESSASEETETTDAIGDAKKTAEIEAEKAQKVQDDSVVRQLQSRDREVRAHESAHAAAGGGLVTGGPSFTFQKGPDGRSYAVGGEVQIDTSSVKGDPQATIVKANQIRAAALAPAEPSGQDVKVAANATQLAAQARVDLATLRREEANTETVPVDDRVGVADDTETPAVSEGIGRDTGVRAVDATPENSPSGGAVSGSAQGINQVNNQAEEAISAFLANAKPQSVSPGFSQFA
;
A
#
# COMPACT_ATOMS: atom_id res chain seq x y z
N MET A 1 -19.73 6.14 21.17
CA MET A 1 -18.51 5.31 21.27
C MET A 1 -17.72 5.49 20.00
N ARG A 2 -16.50 6.03 20.05
CA ARG A 2 -15.64 6.24 18.87
C ARG A 2 -14.80 4.98 18.64
N PHE A 3 -15.22 4.13 17.70
CA PHE A 3 -14.43 2.95 17.33
C PHE A 3 -13.41 3.34 16.26
N VAL A 4 -12.22 3.75 16.71
CA VAL A 4 -11.05 4.00 15.88
C VAL A 4 -10.50 2.65 15.43
N HIS A 5 -10.60 2.31 14.15
CA HIS A 5 -9.99 1.09 13.62
C HIS A 5 -8.66 1.43 12.95
N ILE A 6 -7.61 0.84 13.49
CA ILE A 6 -6.21 1.07 13.16
C ILE A 6 -5.80 0.12 12.04
N ILE A 7 -5.19 0.63 10.97
CA ILE A 7 -4.62 -0.19 9.89
C ILE A 7 -3.16 -0.53 10.24
N LYS A 8 -2.95 -1.66 10.93
CA LYS A 8 -1.62 -2.13 11.35
C LYS A 8 -0.96 -2.95 10.24
N LEU A 9 0.06 -2.42 9.57
CA LEU A 9 0.95 -3.22 8.73
C LEU A 9 2.04 -3.89 9.59
N ILE A 10 1.72 -5.06 10.15
CA ILE A 10 2.73 -5.94 10.77
C ILE A 10 3.02 -7.09 9.81
N MET A 11 4.09 -6.96 9.04
CA MET A 11 4.67 -8.07 8.29
C MET A 11 5.55 -8.89 9.26
N ILE A 12 4.98 -9.95 9.84
CA ILE A 12 5.70 -10.91 10.67
C ILE A 12 6.42 -11.89 9.74
N ILE A 13 7.75 -11.82 9.69
CA ILE A 13 8.56 -12.96 9.25
C ILE A 13 9.45 -13.36 10.43
N SER A 14 8.92 -14.26 11.26
CA SER A 14 9.73 -15.09 12.15
C SER A 14 10.45 -16.13 11.31
N ASN A 15 11.74 -15.92 11.02
CA ASN A 15 12.69 -17.03 10.93
C ASN A 15 14.13 -16.50 11.03
N ALA A 16 14.66 -16.43 12.26
CA ALA A 16 16.09 -16.31 12.47
C ALA A 16 16.62 -17.70 12.87
N PRO A 17 17.62 -18.28 12.18
CA PRO A 17 18.26 -19.48 12.66
C PRO A 17 19.03 -19.15 13.94
N SER A 18 18.64 -19.77 15.04
CA SER A 18 19.38 -19.79 16.30
C SER A 18 20.72 -20.49 16.06
N ILE A 19 21.77 -19.73 15.75
CA ILE A 19 23.15 -20.24 15.76
C ILE A 19 23.56 -20.30 17.23
N SER A 20 23.44 -21.49 17.82
CA SER A 20 24.01 -21.81 19.12
C SER A 20 25.54 -21.82 19.00
N VAL A 21 26.18 -20.70 19.34
CA VAL A 21 27.63 -20.64 19.51
C VAL A 21 27.99 -21.38 20.80
N SER A 22 28.57 -22.56 20.64
CA SER A 22 29.17 -23.34 21.72
C SER A 22 30.46 -22.65 22.17
N TYR A 23 30.46 -22.10 23.38
CA TYR A 23 31.68 -21.65 24.05
C TYR A 23 32.32 -22.84 24.79
N PRO A 24 33.62 -23.13 24.62
CA PRO A 24 34.30 -24.08 25.48
C PRO A 24 34.40 -23.50 26.90
N GLN A 25 33.66 -24.09 27.83
CA GLN A 25 33.77 -23.80 29.26
C GLN A 25 35.13 -24.33 29.76
N LYS A 26 36.02 -23.40 30.12
CA LYS A 26 37.26 -23.71 30.86
C LYS A 26 36.86 -24.04 32.30
N SER A 27 36.82 -25.34 32.61
CA SER A 27 36.58 -25.84 33.96
C SER A 27 37.69 -25.40 34.91
N THR A 28 37.33 -24.63 35.93
CA THR A 28 38.19 -24.37 37.10
C THR A 28 38.08 -25.55 38.06
N ALA A 29 39.04 -26.46 38.00
CA ALA A 29 39.27 -27.44 39.06
C ALA A 29 40.07 -26.76 40.18
N VAL A 30 39.43 -26.63 41.33
CA VAL A 30 40.06 -26.28 42.60
C VAL A 30 40.70 -27.57 43.13
N ALA A 31 42.03 -27.58 43.17
CA ALA A 31 42.80 -28.58 43.92
C ALA A 31 43.86 -27.84 44.71
N SER A 32 43.63 -27.76 46.02
CA SER A 32 44.64 -27.46 47.03
C SER A 32 45.54 -28.68 47.20
N ASP A 33 46.84 -28.54 46.94
CA ASP A 33 47.85 -29.15 47.79
C ASP A 33 49.21 -28.46 47.67
N ASP A 34 49.89 -28.52 48.80
CA ASP A 34 51.20 -28.06 49.21
C ASP A 34 52.36 -28.61 48.34
N SER A 35 53.36 -27.79 48.06
CA SER A 35 54.76 -27.99 48.51
C SER A 35 55.80 -27.25 47.66
N SER A 36 56.75 -26.68 48.38
CA SER A 36 57.97 -25.97 47.99
C SER A 36 58.86 -26.63 46.92
N ARG A 37 59.40 -25.83 45.99
CA ARG A 37 60.85 -25.78 45.63
C ARG A 37 61.15 -24.80 44.49
N LEU A 38 62.08 -23.87 44.74
CA LEU A 38 62.95 -23.28 43.72
C LEU A 38 64.07 -24.29 43.39
N PRO A 39 64.64 -24.26 42.17
CA PRO A 39 65.88 -23.48 42.00
C PRO A 39 65.98 -22.71 40.67
N GLU A 40 66.86 -21.70 40.69
CA GLU A 40 67.37 -20.92 39.56
C GLU A 40 68.09 -21.79 38.51
N SER A 41 68.06 -21.38 37.23
CA SER A 41 69.26 -21.18 36.39
C SER A 41 68.90 -20.75 34.94
N SER A 42 69.36 -19.54 34.60
CA SER A 42 70.04 -19.07 33.38
C SER A 42 69.63 -19.48 31.95
N ALA A 43 69.62 -18.42 31.13
CA ALA A 43 70.12 -18.31 29.75
C ALA A 43 69.16 -18.56 28.56
N SER A 44 68.59 -17.43 28.10
CA SER A 44 68.64 -16.91 26.72
C SER A 44 68.62 -17.88 25.53
N GLU A 45 67.51 -17.87 24.79
CA GLU A 45 67.42 -17.53 23.35
C GLU A 45 66.01 -17.92 22.85
N GLU A 46 65.17 -16.93 22.53
CA GLU A 46 64.08 -17.03 21.53
C GLU A 46 63.37 -15.66 21.44
N THR A 47 64.08 -14.69 20.85
CA THR A 47 63.54 -13.36 20.55
C THR A 47 63.39 -13.19 19.04
N GLU A 48 62.67 -14.08 18.35
CA GLU A 48 62.33 -13.89 16.93
C GLU A 48 60.94 -14.44 16.51
N THR A 49 60.01 -14.67 17.45
CA THR A 49 58.66 -15.19 17.12
C THR A 49 57.51 -14.23 17.47
N THR A 50 57.78 -13.10 18.11
CA THR A 50 56.73 -12.17 18.56
C THR A 50 56.19 -11.26 17.46
N ASP A 51 56.99 -10.94 16.44
CA ASP A 51 56.58 -10.01 15.38
C ASP A 51 55.67 -10.68 14.34
N ALA A 52 55.92 -11.95 13.99
CA ALA A 52 55.08 -12.71 13.05
C ALA A 52 53.68 -13.02 13.62
N ILE A 53 53.55 -13.21 14.94
CA ILE A 53 52.28 -13.45 15.62
C ILE A 53 51.45 -12.15 15.72
N GLY A 54 52.11 -11.00 15.92
CA GLY A 54 51.48 -9.68 15.93
C GLY A 54 50.90 -9.29 14.56
N ASP A 55 51.64 -9.55 13.49
CA ASP A 55 51.22 -9.23 12.12
C ASP A 55 50.06 -10.13 11.63
N ALA A 56 50.11 -11.44 11.97
CA ALA A 56 49.02 -12.37 11.72
C ALA A 56 47.73 -12.01 12.48
N LYS A 57 47.85 -11.58 13.75
CA LYS A 57 46.70 -11.14 14.56
C LYS A 57 46.06 -9.87 14.00
N LYS A 58 46.86 -8.89 13.59
CA LYS A 58 46.38 -7.62 13.01
C LYS A 58 45.70 -7.84 11.65
N THR A 59 46.24 -8.74 10.84
CA THR A 59 45.64 -9.11 9.54
C THR A 59 44.27 -9.78 9.74
N ALA A 60 44.16 -10.71 10.69
CA ALA A 60 42.90 -11.37 11.01
C ALA A 60 41.82 -10.39 11.55
N GLU A 61 42.22 -9.39 12.34
CA GLU A 61 41.31 -8.35 12.86
C GLU A 61 40.76 -7.45 11.74
N ILE A 62 41.61 -7.05 10.79
CA ILE A 62 41.21 -6.28 9.61
C ILE A 62 40.28 -7.09 8.70
N GLU A 63 40.55 -8.39 8.51
CA GLU A 63 39.66 -9.26 7.74
C GLU A 63 38.30 -9.45 8.42
N ALA A 64 38.28 -9.60 9.75
CA ALA A 64 37.05 -9.66 10.53
C ALA A 64 36.24 -8.35 10.44
N GLU A 65 36.90 -7.20 10.55
CA GLU A 65 36.25 -5.89 10.41
C GLU A 65 35.67 -5.68 9.00
N LYS A 66 36.40 -6.07 7.96
CA LYS A 66 35.89 -6.03 6.58
C LYS A 66 34.69 -6.94 6.39
N ALA A 67 34.75 -8.16 6.93
CA ALA A 67 33.63 -9.10 6.86
C ALA A 67 32.38 -8.54 7.57
N GLN A 68 32.56 -7.96 8.76
CA GLN A 68 31.48 -7.31 9.51
C GLN A 68 30.89 -6.14 8.71
N LYS A 69 31.73 -5.28 8.14
CA LYS A 69 31.27 -4.14 7.34
C LYS A 69 30.42 -4.57 6.15
N VAL A 70 30.79 -5.64 5.46
CA VAL A 70 29.99 -6.18 4.34
C VAL A 70 28.61 -6.65 4.81
N GLN A 71 28.54 -7.28 5.99
CA GLN A 71 27.27 -7.69 6.60
C GLN A 71 26.43 -6.47 6.99
N ASP A 72 27.03 -5.47 7.65
CA ASP A 72 26.35 -4.25 8.05
C ASP A 72 25.79 -3.49 6.85
N ASP A 73 26.58 -3.36 5.77
CA ASP A 73 26.15 -2.74 4.52
C ASP A 73 24.95 -3.48 3.90
N SER A 74 24.89 -4.82 4.04
CA SER A 74 23.76 -5.62 3.57
C SER A 74 22.49 -5.37 4.37
N VAL A 75 22.60 -5.26 5.69
CA VAL A 75 21.48 -4.95 6.60
C VAL A 75 20.95 -3.55 6.31
N VAL A 76 21.84 -2.57 6.13
CA VAL A 76 21.45 -1.19 5.79
C VAL A 76 20.69 -1.15 4.47
N ARG A 77 21.15 -1.86 3.43
CA ARG A 77 20.43 -1.93 2.14
C ARG A 77 19.03 -2.52 2.29
N GLN A 78 18.87 -3.57 3.10
CA GLN A 78 17.58 -4.19 3.35
C GLN A 78 16.62 -3.22 4.07
N LEU A 79 17.11 -2.54 5.12
CA LEU A 79 16.33 -1.56 5.86
C LEU A 79 15.92 -0.37 4.97
N GLN A 80 16.80 0.09 4.09
CA GLN A 80 16.51 1.15 3.12
C GLN A 80 15.46 0.75 2.08
N SER A 81 15.44 -0.51 1.65
CA SER A 81 14.37 -1.01 0.76
C SER A 81 13.03 -0.97 1.47
N ARG A 82 12.98 -1.57 2.65
CA ARG A 82 11.76 -1.68 3.45
C ARG A 82 11.21 -0.31 3.85
N ASP A 83 12.08 0.62 4.20
CA ASP A 83 11.71 2.00 4.53
C ASP A 83 11.03 2.73 3.36
N ARG A 84 11.53 2.55 2.14
CA ARG A 84 10.91 3.11 0.94
C ARG A 84 9.56 2.48 0.66
N GLU A 85 9.47 1.16 0.78
CA GLU A 85 8.23 0.40 0.58
C GLU A 85 7.16 0.83 1.59
N VAL A 86 7.50 0.88 2.88
CA VAL A 86 6.58 1.29 3.95
C VAL A 86 6.09 2.71 3.72
N ARG A 87 6.97 3.67 3.41
CA ARG A 87 6.53 5.05 3.16
C ARG A 87 5.65 5.17 1.93
N ALA A 88 5.97 4.44 0.86
CA ALA A 88 5.13 4.39 -0.34
C ALA A 88 3.74 3.83 0.00
N HIS A 89 3.69 2.73 0.76
CA HIS A 89 2.46 2.09 1.24
C HIS A 89 1.58 3.07 2.03
N GLU A 90 2.13 3.70 3.07
CA GLU A 90 1.36 4.64 3.90
C GLU A 90 0.95 5.90 3.12
N SER A 91 1.80 6.38 2.20
CA SER A 91 1.47 7.54 1.37
C SER A 91 0.28 7.26 0.44
N ALA A 92 0.17 6.04 -0.08
CA ALA A 92 -0.96 5.63 -0.94
C ALA A 92 -2.27 5.61 -0.14
N HIS A 93 -2.25 5.06 1.08
CA HIS A 93 -3.40 5.11 1.98
C HIS A 93 -3.81 6.55 2.31
N ALA A 94 -2.86 7.39 2.71
CA ALA A 94 -3.15 8.78 3.09
C ALA A 94 -3.71 9.59 1.92
N ALA A 95 -3.12 9.45 0.72
CA ALA A 95 -3.58 10.13 -0.49
C ALA A 95 -5.00 9.72 -0.87
N ALA A 96 -5.33 8.43 -0.81
CA ALA A 96 -6.66 7.94 -1.14
C ALA A 96 -7.71 8.23 -0.04
N GLY A 97 -7.29 8.25 1.22
CA GLY A 97 -8.16 8.59 2.36
C GLY A 97 -8.58 10.05 2.37
N GLY A 98 -7.71 10.97 1.93
CA GLY A 98 -7.99 12.39 1.83
C GLY A 98 -8.56 12.95 3.14
N GLY A 99 -9.73 13.60 3.07
CA GLY A 99 -10.39 14.20 4.23
C GLY A 99 -10.90 13.23 5.30
N LEU A 100 -10.84 11.91 5.07
CA LEU A 100 -11.19 10.90 6.06
C LEU A 100 -10.02 10.51 6.97
N VAL A 101 -8.81 10.94 6.61
CA VAL A 101 -7.60 10.69 7.40
C VAL A 101 -7.65 11.56 8.66
N THR A 102 -7.69 10.91 9.83
CA THR A 102 -7.78 11.62 11.12
C THR A 102 -6.43 12.00 11.70
N GLY A 103 -5.34 11.45 11.14
CA GLY A 103 -3.96 11.70 11.54
C GLY A 103 -3.01 11.28 10.41
N GLY A 104 -1.91 11.99 10.24
CA GLY A 104 -0.92 11.65 9.20
C GLY A 104 -0.32 10.24 9.41
N PRO A 105 0.42 9.71 8.40
CA PRO A 105 1.10 8.44 8.50
C PRO A 105 1.92 8.33 9.79
N SER A 106 1.70 7.24 10.52
CA SER A 106 2.50 6.87 11.69
C SER A 106 3.45 5.74 11.30
N PHE A 107 4.66 5.74 11.85
CA PHE A 107 5.70 4.78 11.48
C PHE A 107 6.31 4.11 12.71
N THR A 108 6.64 2.83 12.54
CA THR A 108 7.47 2.07 13.48
C THR A 108 8.88 1.98 12.90
N PHE A 109 9.89 2.28 13.70
CA PHE A 109 11.27 2.39 13.24
C PHE A 109 12.17 1.29 13.81
N GLN A 110 13.19 0.92 13.03
CA GLN A 110 14.32 0.10 13.46
C GLN A 110 15.63 0.85 13.22
N LYS A 111 16.54 0.80 14.19
CA LYS A 111 17.88 1.39 14.07
C LYS A 111 18.82 0.43 13.34
N GLY A 112 19.50 0.91 12.31
CA GLY A 112 20.52 0.17 11.57
C GLY A 112 21.91 0.21 12.24
N PRO A 113 22.85 -0.63 11.76
CA PRO A 113 24.24 -0.63 12.25
C PRO A 113 24.98 0.69 11.90
N ASP A 114 24.46 1.45 10.94
CA ASP A 114 24.90 2.82 10.61
C ASP A 114 24.37 3.90 11.57
N GLY A 115 23.59 3.51 12.58
CA GLY A 115 23.01 4.40 13.58
C GLY A 115 21.77 5.17 13.12
N ARG A 116 21.28 4.95 11.90
CA ARG A 116 20.08 5.62 11.35
C ARG A 116 18.82 4.83 11.63
N SER A 117 17.68 5.51 11.71
CA SER A 117 16.36 4.87 11.89
C SER A 117 15.64 4.71 10.55
N TYR A 118 15.11 3.51 10.32
CA TYR A 118 14.42 3.12 9.10
C TYR A 118 13.00 2.66 9.44
N ALA A 119 11.99 3.09 8.69
CA ALA A 119 10.61 2.67 8.87
C ALA A 119 10.48 1.19 8.47
N VAL A 120 10.03 0.37 9.39
CA VAL A 120 9.81 -1.07 9.17
C VAL A 120 8.33 -1.43 9.26
N GLY A 121 7.46 -0.46 9.52
CA GLY A 121 6.02 -0.60 9.49
C GLY A 121 5.37 0.77 9.59
N GLY A 122 4.11 0.85 9.24
CA GLY A 122 3.34 2.09 9.33
C GLY A 122 1.84 1.84 9.44
N GLU A 123 1.12 2.93 9.68
CA GLU A 123 -0.34 2.95 9.70
C GLU A 123 -0.90 4.34 9.38
N VAL A 124 -2.05 4.38 8.73
CA VAL A 124 -2.87 5.58 8.52
C VAL A 124 -4.22 5.40 9.19
N GLN A 125 -4.61 6.35 10.06
CA GLN A 125 -5.92 6.30 10.72
C GLN A 125 -7.00 6.93 9.85
N ILE A 126 -8.04 6.16 9.55
CA ILE A 126 -9.20 6.57 8.75
C ILE A 126 -10.44 6.54 9.65
N ASP A 127 -11.27 7.58 9.58
CA ASP A 127 -12.55 7.61 10.27
C ASP A 127 -13.57 6.67 9.60
N THR A 128 -13.81 5.51 10.22
CA THR A 128 -14.76 4.50 9.74
C THR A 128 -16.18 4.65 10.29
N SER A 129 -16.50 5.77 10.95
CA SER A 129 -17.83 6.00 11.52
C SER A 129 -18.88 6.33 10.45
N SER A 130 -20.14 5.98 10.72
CA SER A 130 -21.27 6.45 9.92
C SER A 130 -21.47 7.97 10.06
N VAL A 131 -22.12 8.56 9.06
CA VAL A 131 -22.59 9.94 9.14
C VAL A 131 -23.94 9.94 9.84
N LYS A 132 -24.02 10.63 10.98
CA LYS A 132 -25.21 10.60 11.85
C LYS A 132 -26.42 11.19 11.12
N GLY A 133 -27.50 10.40 11.06
CA GLY A 133 -28.77 10.85 10.48
C GLY A 133 -28.77 10.96 8.95
N ASP A 134 -27.69 10.57 8.29
CA ASP A 134 -27.57 10.64 6.83
C ASP A 134 -27.06 9.31 6.27
N PRO A 135 -27.97 8.38 5.94
CA PRO A 135 -27.62 7.11 5.30
C PRO A 135 -26.95 7.31 3.94
N GLN A 136 -27.32 8.35 3.19
CA GLN A 136 -26.76 8.59 1.86
C GLN A 136 -25.30 9.05 1.95
N ALA A 137 -24.99 10.00 2.83
CA ALA A 137 -23.62 10.40 3.11
C ALA A 137 -22.80 9.23 3.72
N THR A 138 -23.43 8.36 4.51
CA THR A 138 -22.77 7.15 5.03
C THR A 138 -22.35 6.20 3.91
N ILE A 139 -23.18 5.99 2.89
CA ILE A 139 -22.82 5.15 1.72
C ILE A 139 -21.61 5.74 0.99
N VAL A 140 -21.61 7.06 0.75
CA VAL A 140 -20.50 7.74 0.07
C VAL A 140 -19.21 7.62 0.88
N LYS A 141 -19.27 7.94 2.17
CA LYS A 141 -18.14 7.82 3.11
C LYS A 141 -17.60 6.39 3.16
N ALA A 142 -18.49 5.40 3.28
CA ALA A 142 -18.13 3.98 3.29
C ALA A 142 -17.42 3.53 2.00
N ASN A 143 -17.88 3.97 0.83
CA ASN A 143 -17.19 3.66 -0.42
C ASN A 143 -15.79 4.30 -0.48
N GLN A 144 -15.63 5.53 0.03
CA GLN A 144 -14.32 6.19 0.10
C GLN A 144 -13.38 5.50 1.09
N ILE A 145 -13.87 5.07 2.26
CA ILE A 145 -13.08 4.26 3.21
C ILE A 145 -12.59 2.98 2.53
N ARG A 146 -13.47 2.28 1.80
CA ARG A 146 -13.11 1.05 1.08
C ARG A 146 -12.03 1.32 0.04
N ALA A 147 -12.18 2.39 -0.75
CA ALA A 147 -11.19 2.76 -1.75
C ALA A 147 -9.83 3.10 -1.14
N ALA A 148 -9.81 3.83 -0.03
CA ALA A 148 -8.59 4.19 0.68
C ALA A 148 -7.86 2.99 1.29
N ALA A 149 -8.61 2.05 1.86
CA ALA A 149 -8.05 0.81 2.40
C ALA A 149 -7.45 -0.07 1.29
N LEU A 150 -8.04 -0.09 0.09
CA LEU A 150 -7.54 -0.90 -1.04
C LEU A 150 -6.58 -0.13 -1.97
N ALA A 151 -6.13 1.06 -1.57
CA ALA A 151 -5.37 1.95 -2.45
C ALA A 151 -3.94 1.50 -2.79
N PRO A 152 -3.14 0.94 -1.86
CA PRO A 152 -1.83 0.39 -2.21
C PRO A 152 -1.94 -0.79 -3.17
N ALA A 153 -0.91 -0.99 -4.00
CA ALA A 153 -0.86 -2.10 -4.95
C ALA A 153 -0.94 -3.47 -4.26
N GLU A 154 -0.38 -3.59 -3.06
CA GLU A 154 -0.45 -4.79 -2.23
C GLU A 154 -1.05 -4.43 -0.85
N PRO A 155 -2.38 -4.42 -0.71
CA PRO A 155 -3.02 -4.13 0.57
C PRO A 155 -2.74 -5.24 1.58
N SER A 156 -2.55 -4.87 2.85
CA SER A 156 -2.35 -5.84 3.93
C SER A 156 -3.62 -6.58 4.31
N GLY A 157 -3.49 -7.66 5.09
CA GLY A 157 -4.66 -8.34 5.64
C GLY A 157 -5.54 -7.45 6.52
N GLN A 158 -4.98 -6.40 7.14
CA GLN A 158 -5.76 -5.44 7.93
C GLN A 158 -6.51 -4.44 7.04
N ASP A 159 -5.89 -3.99 5.96
CA ASP A 159 -6.52 -3.15 4.94
C ASP A 159 -7.77 -3.79 4.36
N VAL A 160 -7.64 -5.06 3.97
CA VAL A 160 -8.74 -5.86 3.44
C VAL A 160 -9.89 -5.96 4.46
N LYS A 161 -9.60 -6.09 5.75
CA LYS A 161 -10.63 -6.09 6.81
C LYS A 161 -11.33 -4.74 6.92
N VAL A 162 -10.61 -3.63 6.85
CA VAL A 162 -11.23 -2.29 6.86
C VAL A 162 -12.11 -2.09 5.62
N ALA A 163 -11.66 -2.53 4.46
CA ALA A 163 -12.45 -2.53 3.23
C ALA A 163 -13.73 -3.37 3.32
N ALA A 164 -13.65 -4.55 3.96
CA ALA A 164 -14.79 -5.41 4.22
C ALA A 164 -15.79 -4.74 5.18
N ASN A 165 -15.31 -4.16 6.29
CA ASN A 165 -16.14 -3.43 7.24
C ASN A 165 -16.85 -2.24 6.58
N ALA A 166 -16.14 -1.50 5.73
CA ALA A 166 -16.71 -0.40 4.97
C ALA A 166 -17.79 -0.87 3.98
N THR A 167 -17.60 -2.05 3.38
CA THR A 167 -18.62 -2.67 2.51
C THR A 167 -19.88 -3.01 3.30
N GLN A 168 -19.73 -3.57 4.52
CA GLN A 168 -20.86 -3.84 5.41
C GLN A 168 -21.57 -2.55 5.84
N LEU A 169 -20.81 -1.49 6.18
CA LEU A 169 -21.36 -0.18 6.51
C LEU A 169 -22.20 0.40 5.38
N ALA A 170 -21.71 0.33 4.14
CA ALA A 170 -22.46 0.76 2.96
C ALA A 170 -23.74 -0.08 2.74
N ALA A 171 -23.68 -1.39 3.01
CA ALA A 171 -24.85 -2.26 2.90
C ALA A 171 -25.92 -1.89 3.93
N GLN A 172 -25.54 -1.68 5.19
CA GLN A 172 -26.46 -1.25 6.24
C GLN A 172 -27.10 0.10 5.90
N ALA A 173 -26.29 1.08 5.49
CA ALA A 173 -26.81 2.40 5.16
C ALA A 173 -27.77 2.41 3.94
N ARG A 174 -27.64 1.45 3.01
CA ARG A 174 -28.63 1.26 1.93
C ARG A 174 -29.98 0.78 2.46
N VAL A 175 -29.98 -0.10 3.46
CA VAL A 175 -31.20 -0.56 4.13
C VAL A 175 -31.86 0.61 4.86
N ASP A 176 -31.07 1.39 5.60
CA ASP A 176 -31.55 2.56 6.34
C ASP A 176 -32.15 3.62 5.39
N LEU A 177 -31.48 3.89 4.25
CA LEU A 177 -31.98 4.79 3.22
C LEU A 177 -33.31 4.33 2.61
N ALA A 178 -33.47 3.02 2.39
CA ALA A 178 -34.71 2.46 1.86
C ALA A 178 -35.87 2.53 2.88
N THR A 179 -35.57 2.45 4.18
CA THR A 179 -36.57 2.66 5.24
C THR A 179 -36.97 4.12 5.34
N LEU A 180 -36.00 5.04 5.35
CA LEU A 180 -36.25 6.48 5.40
C LEU A 180 -37.16 6.93 4.24
N ARG A 181 -36.87 6.50 3.00
CA ARG A 181 -37.71 6.84 1.83
C ARG A 181 -39.14 6.31 1.93
N ARG A 182 -39.36 5.17 2.59
CA ARG A 182 -40.70 4.62 2.80
C ARG A 182 -41.48 5.42 3.85
N GLU A 183 -40.80 5.88 4.89
CA GLU A 183 -41.38 6.73 5.94
C GLU A 183 -41.76 8.12 5.39
N GLU A 184 -40.88 8.71 4.56
CA GLU A 184 -41.15 9.97 3.85
C GLU A 184 -42.38 9.85 2.94
N ALA A 185 -42.45 8.79 2.12
CA ALA A 185 -43.59 8.55 1.23
C ALA A 185 -44.92 8.34 1.98
N ASN A 186 -44.89 7.77 3.19
CA ASN A 186 -46.11 7.57 3.99
C ASN A 186 -46.57 8.87 4.67
N THR A 187 -45.64 9.77 4.99
CA THR A 187 -45.92 11.05 5.67
C THR A 187 -46.50 12.10 4.71
N GLU A 188 -46.20 12.01 3.41
CA GLU A 188 -46.77 12.91 2.38
C GLU A 188 -48.23 12.59 1.99
N THR A 189 -48.83 11.51 2.50
CA THR A 189 -50.20 11.08 2.15
C THR A 189 -51.31 11.53 3.09
N VAL A 190 -51.08 12.53 3.95
CA VAL A 190 -52.17 13.10 4.77
C VAL A 190 -53.15 13.86 3.86
N PRO A 191 -54.40 13.39 3.66
CA PRO A 191 -55.37 14.11 2.87
C PRO A 191 -55.77 15.37 3.65
N VAL A 192 -55.50 16.54 3.08
CA VAL A 192 -56.12 17.79 3.53
C VAL A 192 -57.58 17.72 3.10
N ASP A 193 -58.44 17.16 3.95
CA ASP A 193 -59.90 17.22 3.79
C ASP A 193 -60.38 18.63 4.10
N ASP A 194 -60.17 19.55 3.16
CA ASP A 194 -60.83 20.85 3.13
C ASP A 194 -62.14 20.70 2.33
N ARG A 195 -63.07 19.91 2.88
CA ARG A 195 -64.47 19.90 2.43
C ARG A 195 -65.20 21.09 3.07
N VAL A 196 -64.92 22.27 2.57
CA VAL A 196 -65.88 23.37 2.63
C VAL A 196 -66.98 23.04 1.61
N GLY A 197 -68.07 22.46 2.11
CA GLY A 197 -69.29 22.32 1.35
C GLY A 197 -69.91 23.69 1.08
N VAL A 198 -69.67 24.24 -0.11
CA VAL A 198 -70.55 25.25 -0.71
C VAL A 198 -71.26 24.55 -1.86
N ALA A 199 -72.58 24.41 -1.69
CA ALA A 199 -73.49 23.99 -2.73
C ALA A 199 -73.46 25.02 -3.86
N ASP A 200 -73.17 24.57 -5.08
CA ASP A 200 -73.36 25.33 -6.31
C ASP A 200 -74.35 24.55 -7.18
N ASP A 201 -75.57 25.07 -7.23
CA ASP A 201 -76.63 24.61 -8.12
C ASP A 201 -76.71 25.58 -9.30
N THR A 202 -76.73 24.97 -10.48
CA THR A 202 -77.44 25.37 -11.72
C THR A 202 -76.79 26.29 -12.77
N GLU A 203 -76.74 25.70 -13.98
CA GLU A 203 -77.04 26.24 -15.33
C GLU A 203 -75.90 26.67 -16.30
N THR A 204 -75.56 25.73 -17.20
CA THR A 204 -75.27 25.95 -18.63
C THR A 204 -76.57 26.23 -19.43
N PRO A 205 -76.59 26.72 -20.71
CA PRO A 205 -75.52 26.88 -21.72
C PRO A 205 -75.58 28.17 -22.59
N ALA A 206 -74.49 28.53 -23.29
CA ALA A 206 -74.57 29.22 -24.59
C ALA A 206 -73.29 29.08 -25.43
N VAL A 207 -73.50 28.76 -26.70
CA VAL A 207 -72.56 28.50 -27.79
C VAL A 207 -71.95 29.78 -28.38
N SER A 208 -70.70 29.70 -28.85
CA SER A 208 -70.21 30.50 -29.99
C SER A 208 -69.00 29.83 -30.62
N GLU A 209 -69.15 29.50 -31.91
CA GLU A 209 -68.17 28.93 -32.81
C GLU A 209 -66.99 29.88 -33.09
N GLY A 210 -65.84 29.31 -33.45
CA GLY A 210 -64.66 30.05 -33.90
C GLY A 210 -63.56 29.13 -34.41
N ILE A 211 -63.75 28.61 -35.62
CA ILE A 211 -62.78 27.81 -36.39
C ILE A 211 -61.67 28.74 -36.91
N GLY A 212 -60.42 28.38 -36.69
CA GLY A 212 -59.26 29.02 -37.31
C GLY A 212 -58.10 28.03 -37.47
N ARG A 213 -58.07 27.34 -38.62
CA ARG A 213 -56.85 26.73 -39.20
C ARG A 213 -56.09 27.86 -39.90
N ASP A 214 -54.77 27.96 -39.76
CA ASP A 214 -53.87 28.10 -40.93
C ASP A 214 -52.38 27.95 -40.56
N THR A 215 -51.68 27.45 -41.56
CA THR A 215 -50.34 26.95 -41.83
C THR A 215 -49.11 27.79 -41.43
N GLY A 216 -47.96 27.10 -41.35
CA GLY A 216 -46.65 27.75 -41.29
C GLY A 216 -45.44 26.83 -41.19
N VAL A 217 -45.32 25.81 -42.05
CA VAL A 217 -44.06 25.08 -42.30
C VAL A 217 -43.14 25.97 -43.13
N ARG A 218 -41.88 26.16 -42.71
CA ARG A 218 -40.78 26.38 -43.66
C ARG A 218 -39.45 25.84 -43.15
N ALA A 219 -38.97 24.85 -43.90
CA ALA A 219 -37.66 24.24 -43.85
C ALA A 219 -36.58 25.13 -44.49
N VAL A 220 -35.34 24.97 -44.02
CA VAL A 220 -34.06 24.94 -44.76
C VAL A 220 -33.12 24.11 -43.88
N ASP A 221 -32.76 22.86 -44.18
CA ASP A 221 -31.89 22.35 -45.23
C ASP A 221 -30.53 23.06 -45.33
N ALA A 222 -29.47 22.39 -44.85
CA ALA A 222 -28.11 22.45 -45.36
C ALA A 222 -27.18 21.50 -44.57
N THR A 223 -26.86 20.35 -45.16
CA THR A 223 -25.58 19.62 -45.01
C THR A 223 -24.88 19.66 -46.39
N PRO A 224 -23.65 19.12 -46.58
CA PRO A 224 -22.36 19.30 -45.89
C PRO A 224 -21.24 19.70 -46.90
N GLU A 225 -19.96 19.66 -46.47
CA GLU A 225 -18.71 19.46 -47.27
C GLU A 225 -17.60 20.55 -47.31
N ASN A 226 -16.44 20.15 -46.74
CA ASN A 226 -15.07 20.12 -47.29
C ASN A 226 -14.13 21.37 -47.35
N SER A 227 -13.07 21.33 -46.50
CA SER A 227 -11.60 21.63 -46.61
C SER A 227 -11.02 22.72 -47.57
N PRO A 228 -9.68 23.00 -47.57
CA PRO A 228 -8.77 23.50 -46.52
C PRO A 228 -7.94 24.74 -46.99
N SER A 229 -7.44 25.59 -46.08
CA SER A 229 -6.22 26.42 -46.22
C SER A 229 -5.97 27.11 -44.86
N GLY A 230 -4.80 27.20 -44.24
CA GLY A 230 -3.45 27.45 -44.74
C GLY A 230 -2.95 28.70 -44.01
N GLY A 231 -2.12 28.57 -42.98
CA GLY A 231 -1.66 29.72 -42.18
C GLY A 231 -0.72 29.33 -41.05
N ALA A 232 0.58 29.33 -41.37
CA ALA A 232 1.70 28.96 -40.53
C ALA A 232 1.94 29.94 -39.37
N VAL A 233 2.33 29.40 -38.22
CA VAL A 233 3.27 30.08 -37.31
C VAL A 233 4.20 29.05 -36.67
N SER A 234 5.47 29.29 -36.90
CA SER A 234 6.65 28.50 -36.56
C SER A 234 7.06 28.73 -35.11
N GLY A 235 7.44 27.66 -34.39
CA GLY A 235 7.96 27.77 -33.02
C GLY A 235 8.35 26.44 -32.38
N SER A 236 9.45 25.84 -32.87
CA SER A 236 10.42 25.00 -32.13
C SER A 236 9.93 24.07 -31.00
N ALA A 237 9.76 22.78 -31.30
CA ALA A 237 9.80 21.69 -30.31
C ALA A 237 10.28 20.37 -30.95
N GLN A 238 11.48 20.36 -31.53
CA GLN A 238 12.22 19.13 -31.82
C GLN A 238 13.14 18.85 -30.63
N GLY A 239 12.85 17.79 -29.86
CA GLY A 239 13.76 17.38 -28.80
C GLY A 239 13.28 16.37 -27.76
N ILE A 240 12.16 15.65 -27.93
CA ILE A 240 11.67 14.75 -26.85
C ILE A 240 11.23 13.35 -27.28
N ASN A 241 11.19 13.01 -28.58
CA ASN A 241 10.67 11.72 -29.05
C ASN A 241 11.71 10.83 -29.75
N GLN A 242 12.95 10.79 -29.25
CA GLN A 242 14.01 9.93 -29.81
C GLN A 242 14.70 9.01 -28.79
N VAL A 243 14.18 8.90 -27.55
CA VAL A 243 14.78 8.02 -26.52
C VAL A 243 13.99 6.73 -26.29
N ASN A 244 12.77 6.60 -26.80
CA ASN A 244 11.88 5.48 -26.44
C ASN A 244 11.86 4.29 -27.41
N ASN A 245 12.66 4.27 -28.48
CA ASN A 245 12.65 3.18 -29.46
C ASN A 245 13.92 2.31 -29.49
N GLN A 246 14.84 2.43 -28.53
CA GLN A 246 16.03 1.56 -28.44
C GLN A 246 16.00 0.56 -27.28
N ALA A 247 14.93 0.52 -26.47
CA ALA A 247 14.82 -0.39 -25.33
C ALA A 247 14.15 -1.74 -25.66
N GLU A 248 13.49 -1.89 -26.82
CA GLU A 248 12.73 -3.11 -27.13
C GLU A 248 13.46 -4.12 -28.02
N GLU A 249 14.55 -3.74 -28.71
CA GLU A 249 15.35 -4.71 -29.50
C GLU A 249 16.30 -5.56 -28.63
N ALA A 250 16.64 -5.12 -27.42
CA ALA A 250 17.56 -5.86 -26.54
C ALA A 250 16.91 -7.06 -25.82
N ILE A 251 15.57 -7.10 -25.72
CA ILE A 251 14.85 -8.14 -24.98
C ILE A 251 14.56 -9.37 -25.87
N SER A 252 14.43 -9.19 -27.19
CA SER A 252 14.19 -10.32 -28.12
C SER A 252 15.46 -11.13 -28.45
N ALA A 253 16.66 -10.59 -28.24
CA ALA A 253 17.91 -11.31 -28.50
C ALA A 253 18.31 -12.29 -27.37
N PHE A 254 17.75 -12.16 -26.17
CA PHE A 254 18.12 -13.00 -25.02
C PHE A 254 17.29 -14.30 -24.91
N LEU A 255 16.09 -14.35 -25.47
CA LEU A 255 15.23 -15.55 -25.43
C LEU A 255 15.55 -16.62 -26.49
N ALA A 256 16.45 -16.36 -27.43
CA ALA A 256 16.76 -17.31 -28.52
C ALA A 256 17.82 -18.38 -28.17
N ASN A 257 18.44 -18.36 -26.98
CA ASN A 257 19.60 -19.20 -26.67
C ASN A 257 19.40 -20.25 -25.55
N ALA A 258 18.18 -20.45 -25.07
CA ALA A 258 17.89 -21.47 -24.06
C ALA A 258 17.53 -22.82 -24.70
N LYS A 259 18.54 -23.63 -24.99
CA LYS A 259 18.41 -25.02 -25.41
C LYS A 259 17.96 -25.88 -24.21
N PRO A 260 16.83 -26.61 -24.24
CA PRO A 260 16.43 -27.46 -23.12
C PRO A 260 17.26 -28.75 -23.08
N GLN A 261 17.97 -28.97 -21.98
CA GLN A 261 18.61 -30.24 -21.66
C GLN A 261 17.53 -31.24 -21.21
N SER A 262 17.44 -32.37 -21.92
CA SER A 262 16.55 -33.49 -21.61
C SER A 262 16.99 -34.22 -20.35
N VAL A 263 16.12 -34.28 -19.33
CA VAL A 263 16.29 -35.17 -18.18
C VAL A 263 15.40 -36.41 -18.34
N SER A 264 16.05 -37.58 -18.34
CA SER A 264 15.45 -38.91 -18.43
C SER A 264 14.67 -39.29 -17.15
N PRO A 265 13.58 -40.07 -17.22
CA PRO A 265 12.87 -40.54 -16.04
C PRO A 265 13.52 -41.80 -15.46
N GLY A 266 14.09 -41.69 -14.26
CA GLY A 266 14.62 -42.81 -13.47
C GLY A 266 13.55 -43.48 -12.61
N PHE A 267 13.15 -44.68 -13.03
CA PHE A 267 12.79 -45.87 -12.24
C PHE A 267 12.13 -45.70 -10.86
N SER A 268 10.85 -46.09 -10.78
CA SER A 268 10.14 -46.44 -9.55
C SER A 268 10.10 -47.97 -9.41
N GLN A 269 10.78 -48.50 -8.41
CA GLN A 269 10.50 -49.79 -7.76
C GLN A 269 11.09 -49.72 -6.35
N PHE A 270 10.27 -49.85 -5.31
CA PHE A 270 10.46 -50.85 -4.27
C PHE A 270 9.15 -51.06 -3.50
N ALA A 271 8.96 -52.34 -3.16
CA ALA A 271 7.85 -52.99 -2.47
C ALA A 271 7.52 -52.41 -1.09
#